data_AF-A0A319EPP6-F1
#
_entry.id   AF-A0A319EPP6-F1
#
_cell.length_a   1.000
_cell.length_b   1.000
_cell.length_c   1.000
_cell.angle_alpha   90.00
_cell.angle_beta   90.00
_cell.angle_gamma   90.00
#
_symmetry.space_group_name_H-M   'P 1'
#
loop_
_entity.id
_entity.type
_entity.pdbx_description
1 polymer ?
#
loop_
_entity_poly.entity_id
_entity_poly.type
_entity_poly.pdbx_seq_one_letter_code
_entity_poly.pdbx_strand_id
1 'polypeptide(L)'
;MTLYWYRQRRVRGAPSELVIVLPGSPSRPTFFLSTLQIEQLARRYPNLHHLKRIVLTPLITILKSPSTMQASNMEFLQTFASQASTTVQVCVDPMHISAKGFMQLSVQTNIEIPMQPSVEAFTQTSAIHPSIHPSTIHPSMQPSGIQVPNIQPAIAATQPSTRTYPILSFFQRLSKWSSEQLDALNISQHDMVTPSVLIGEEYIPTNRDRVYINLLRAFTGPSEYDIAEYDPTSDVMKSNPLESIFQHLSMVFDIEYKGERVPSTADILIKQLGVRFDLFKDNFIIEQKNIPFHLRKFNVRGALHSHGGIYHLSDEKRNFPLVVFAPTPEKRHLHHPRPRPHELASLLLPMSTEYNHGKQRPKYTSFCISAVGTEYRITRADASHTYFEDLRHGRPTTEKLLVLRTDVYNLLFGEHRRAFFEAFWAMCVFLVGYWGEFGV
;
A
#
# COMPACT_ATOMS: atom_id res chain seq x y z
N MET A 1 -23.86 24.22 -8.28
CA MET A 1 -22.50 24.77 -8.51
C MET A 1 -21.73 23.70 -9.27
N THR A 2 -21.41 23.93 -10.54
CA THR A 2 -20.77 22.92 -11.40
C THR A 2 -19.26 23.17 -11.40
N LEU A 3 -18.48 22.28 -10.82
CA LEU A 3 -17.02 22.36 -10.86
C LEU A 3 -16.48 21.93 -12.22
N TYR A 4 -15.53 22.70 -12.74
CA TYR A 4 -14.78 22.38 -13.96
C TYR A 4 -13.34 22.05 -13.59
N TRP A 5 -12.81 20.99 -14.20
CA TRP A 5 -11.41 20.58 -14.02
C TRP A 5 -10.56 21.13 -15.16
N TYR A 6 -9.38 21.66 -14.83
CA TYR A 6 -8.37 22.02 -15.82
C TYR A 6 -7.03 21.37 -15.51
N ARG A 7 -6.29 21.00 -16.57
CA ARG A 7 -4.93 20.46 -16.47
C ARG A 7 -4.03 21.18 -17.46
N GLN A 8 -2.97 21.81 -16.96
CA GLN A 8 -1.95 22.44 -17.81
C GLN A 8 -0.90 21.38 -18.20
N ARG A 9 -0.69 21.19 -19.49
CA ARG A 9 0.35 20.28 -20.01
C ARG A 9 1.46 21.11 -20.63
N ARG A 10 2.66 21.07 -20.05
CA ARG A 10 3.86 21.63 -20.69
C ARG A 10 4.56 20.55 -21.51
N VAL A 11 4.65 20.78 -22.82
CA VAL A 11 5.50 20.00 -23.74
C VAL A 11 6.70 20.89 -24.10
N ARG A 12 7.93 20.39 -23.96
CA ARG A 12 9.13 21.15 -24.33
C ARG A 12 9.07 21.49 -25.82
N GLY A 13 9.09 22.79 -26.14
CA GLY A 13 9.09 23.30 -27.52
C GLY A 13 7.71 23.60 -28.12
N ALA A 14 6.62 23.48 -27.35
CA ALA A 14 5.27 23.84 -27.82
C ALA A 14 4.61 24.87 -26.88
N PRO A 15 3.69 25.72 -27.39
CA PRO A 15 2.90 26.61 -26.56
C PRO A 15 2.07 25.81 -25.55
N SER A 16 1.82 26.41 -24.37
CA SER A 16 1.09 25.75 -23.29
C SER A 16 -0.37 25.53 -23.67
N GLU A 17 -0.86 24.30 -23.56
CA GLU A 17 -2.27 23.96 -23.84
C GLU A 17 -3.07 23.87 -22.53
N LEU A 18 -4.27 24.45 -22.55
CA LEU A 18 -5.25 24.38 -21.47
C LEU A 18 -6.37 23.42 -21.89
N VAL A 19 -6.52 22.31 -21.17
CA VAL A 19 -7.59 21.33 -21.40
C VAL A 19 -8.68 21.55 -20.36
N ILE A 20 -9.92 21.80 -20.82
CA ILE A 20 -11.11 21.94 -19.97
C ILE A 20 -11.99 20.70 -20.16
N VAL A 21 -12.31 20.02 -19.06
CA VAL A 21 -13.20 18.85 -19.08
C VAL A 21 -14.56 19.23 -18.50
N LEU A 22 -15.62 19.04 -19.30
CA LEU A 22 -17.01 19.29 -18.88
C LEU A 22 -17.63 18.03 -18.27
N PRO A 23 -18.30 18.12 -17.11
CA PRO A 23 -19.00 16.97 -16.53
C PRO A 23 -20.27 16.62 -17.33
N GLY A 24 -20.45 15.34 -17.67
CA GLY A 24 -21.71 14.80 -18.20
C GLY A 24 -21.69 14.15 -19.59
N SER A 25 -20.54 14.04 -20.29
CA SER A 25 -20.48 13.34 -21.58
C SER A 25 -19.93 11.91 -21.43
N PRO A 26 -20.70 10.86 -21.76
CA PRO A 26 -20.25 9.46 -21.68
C PRO A 26 -19.17 9.09 -22.72
N SER A 27 -18.89 9.99 -23.67
CA SER A 27 -17.73 9.94 -24.57
C SER A 27 -16.95 11.22 -24.41
N ARG A 28 -15.69 11.13 -23.93
CA ARG A 28 -14.81 12.29 -23.65
C ARG A 28 -14.61 13.16 -24.90
N PRO A 29 -15.23 14.35 -25.03
CA PRO A 29 -14.82 15.29 -26.05
C PRO A 29 -13.74 16.18 -25.42
N THR A 30 -12.50 16.01 -25.86
CA THR A 30 -11.42 16.92 -25.45
C THR A 30 -11.52 18.14 -26.34
N PHE A 31 -11.92 19.28 -25.77
CA PHE A 31 -11.93 20.54 -26.51
C PHE A 31 -10.62 21.28 -26.29
N PHE A 32 -9.95 21.61 -27.39
CA PHE A 32 -8.82 22.53 -27.40
C PHE A 32 -9.36 23.90 -27.74
N LEU A 33 -9.30 24.83 -26.78
CA LEU A 33 -9.68 26.22 -27.03
C LEU A 33 -8.42 27.06 -27.21
N SER A 34 -8.33 27.71 -28.37
CA SER A 34 -7.35 28.77 -28.61
C SER A 34 -7.65 29.98 -27.70
N THR A 35 -6.63 30.81 -27.46
CA THR A 35 -6.75 32.05 -26.68
C THR A 35 -7.89 32.95 -27.17
N LEU A 36 -8.13 32.99 -28.49
CA LEU A 36 -9.20 33.76 -29.11
C LEU A 36 -10.60 33.21 -28.75
N GLN A 37 -10.77 31.89 -28.69
CA GLN A 37 -12.04 31.27 -28.33
C GLN A 37 -12.36 31.47 -26.84
N ILE A 38 -11.34 31.49 -25.98
CA ILE A 38 -11.49 31.80 -24.55
C ILE A 38 -11.98 33.26 -24.37
N GLU A 39 -11.40 34.21 -25.10
CA GLU A 39 -11.83 35.62 -25.06
C GLU A 39 -13.28 35.80 -25.58
N GLN A 40 -13.67 35.08 -26.63
CA GLN A 40 -15.04 35.11 -27.15
C GLN A 40 -16.05 34.52 -26.16
N LEU A 41 -15.69 33.44 -25.45
CA LEU A 41 -16.52 32.83 -24.41
C LEU A 41 -16.73 33.80 -23.23
N ALA A 42 -15.67 34.50 -22.83
CA ALA A 42 -15.71 35.49 -21.75
C ALA A 42 -16.57 36.72 -22.11
N ARG A 43 -16.64 37.12 -23.39
CA ARG A 43 -17.56 38.17 -23.87
C ARG A 43 -19.02 37.71 -23.88
N ARG A 44 -19.26 36.43 -24.16
CA ARG A 44 -20.60 35.86 -24.30
C ARG A 44 -21.29 35.60 -22.96
N TYR A 45 -20.53 35.46 -21.87
CA TYR A 45 -21.07 35.18 -20.53
C TYR A 45 -20.50 36.16 -19.47
N PRO A 46 -20.98 37.41 -19.43
CA PRO A 46 -20.44 38.48 -18.58
C PRO A 46 -20.59 38.24 -17.07
N ASN A 47 -21.48 37.34 -16.66
CA ASN A 47 -21.76 37.01 -15.25
C ASN A 47 -20.70 36.09 -14.60
N LEU A 48 -19.68 35.63 -15.34
CA LEU A 48 -18.53 34.87 -14.83
C LEU A 48 -17.45 35.78 -14.19
N HIS A 49 -17.88 36.78 -13.41
CA HIS A 49 -17.03 37.85 -12.91
C HIS A 49 -15.87 37.36 -12.01
N HIS A 50 -16.09 36.26 -11.27
CA HIS A 50 -15.05 35.62 -10.45
C HIS A 50 -13.98 34.88 -11.26
N LEU A 51 -14.38 34.19 -12.33
CA LEU A 51 -13.46 33.47 -13.23
C LEU A 51 -12.56 34.45 -13.99
N LYS A 52 -13.13 35.61 -14.38
CA LYS A 52 -12.40 36.68 -15.07
C LYS A 52 -11.28 37.25 -14.19
N ARG A 53 -11.57 37.57 -12.92
CA ARG A 53 -10.63 38.24 -12.00
C ARG A 53 -9.52 37.33 -11.47
N ILE A 54 -9.85 36.10 -11.10
CA ILE A 54 -8.93 35.22 -10.36
C ILE A 54 -8.06 34.39 -11.31
N VAL A 55 -8.63 33.93 -12.43
CA VAL A 55 -7.98 32.94 -13.29
C VAL A 55 -7.57 33.54 -14.63
N LEU A 56 -8.47 34.28 -15.30
CA LEU A 56 -8.24 34.78 -16.65
C LEU A 56 -7.30 36.00 -16.71
N THR A 57 -7.45 36.98 -15.81
CA THR A 57 -6.58 38.17 -15.84
C THR A 57 -5.10 37.82 -15.61
N PRO A 58 -4.72 37.00 -14.61
CA PRO A 58 -3.32 36.58 -14.44
C PRO A 58 -2.81 35.74 -15.62
N LEU A 59 -3.63 34.81 -16.14
CA LEU A 59 -3.25 33.98 -17.30
C LEU A 59 -3.02 34.81 -18.56
N ILE A 60 -3.90 35.79 -18.85
CA ILE A 60 -3.78 36.66 -20.03
C ILE A 60 -2.53 37.53 -19.92
N THR A 61 -2.19 38.01 -18.71
CA THR A 61 -0.97 38.78 -18.46
C THR A 61 0.29 37.92 -18.65
N ILE A 62 0.29 36.67 -18.19
CA ILE A 62 1.39 35.72 -18.36
C ILE A 62 1.57 35.32 -19.84
N LEU A 63 0.48 35.18 -20.59
CA LEU A 63 0.51 34.79 -22.00
C LEU A 63 0.88 35.94 -22.96
N LYS A 64 0.82 37.21 -22.52
CA LYS A 64 1.09 38.38 -23.37
C LYS A 64 2.53 38.89 -23.36
N SER A 65 3.42 38.41 -22.48
CA SER A 65 4.82 38.90 -22.46
C SER A 65 5.84 37.78 -22.25
N PRO A 66 6.38 37.19 -23.34
CA PRO A 66 7.43 36.19 -23.25
C PRO A 66 8.85 36.78 -23.11
N SER A 67 9.03 38.10 -23.09
CA SER A 67 10.38 38.69 -23.13
C SER A 67 10.43 40.07 -22.46
N THR A 68 11.45 40.25 -21.61
CA THR A 68 11.89 41.45 -20.85
C THR A 68 11.30 41.66 -19.45
N MET A 69 11.96 41.06 -18.46
CA MET A 69 12.02 41.58 -17.09
C MET A 69 13.20 42.56 -17.00
N GLN A 70 12.93 43.85 -16.88
CA GLN A 70 13.63 44.80 -15.98
C GLN A 70 13.03 46.21 -16.15
N ALA A 71 12.96 46.93 -15.03
CA ALA A 71 12.61 48.35 -14.85
C ALA A 71 11.14 48.81 -14.83
N SER A 72 10.15 48.11 -15.42
CA SER A 72 8.76 48.64 -15.48
C SER A 72 7.82 48.25 -14.31
N ASN A 73 8.26 47.46 -13.33
CA ASN A 73 7.43 47.07 -12.18
C ASN A 73 7.40 48.10 -11.03
N MET A 74 8.27 49.11 -11.03
CA MET A 74 8.30 50.15 -9.99
C MET A 74 7.24 51.24 -10.22
N GLU A 75 6.95 51.61 -11.47
CA GLU A 75 5.91 52.58 -11.82
C GLU A 75 4.49 52.05 -11.56
N PHE A 76 4.27 50.75 -11.75
CA PHE A 76 2.98 50.12 -11.48
C PHE A 76 2.67 50.06 -9.97
N LEU A 77 3.67 49.78 -9.13
CA LEU A 77 3.51 49.76 -7.67
C LEU A 77 3.33 51.17 -7.09
N GLN A 78 3.96 52.20 -7.68
CA GLN A 78 3.73 53.60 -7.30
C GLN A 78 2.34 54.12 -7.71
N THR A 79 1.79 53.65 -8.83
CA THR A 79 0.42 53.99 -9.26
C THR A 79 -0.63 53.27 -8.40
N PHE A 80 -0.31 52.09 -7.88
CA PHE A 80 -1.20 51.34 -6.97
C PHE A 80 -1.20 51.91 -5.54
N ALA A 81 -0.06 52.44 -5.07
CA ALA A 81 0.07 53.05 -3.75
C ALA A 81 -0.59 54.44 -3.61
N SER A 82 -0.88 55.13 -4.72
CA SER A 82 -1.59 56.42 -4.69
C SER A 82 -3.12 56.29 -4.66
N GLN A 83 -3.66 55.08 -4.87
CA GLN A 83 -5.10 54.80 -4.83
C GLN A 83 -5.57 54.02 -3.58
N ALA A 84 -4.64 53.64 -2.70
CA ALA A 84 -4.96 53.02 -1.42
C ALA A 84 -4.35 53.85 -0.30
N SER A 85 -5.18 54.39 0.59
CA SER A 85 -4.77 55.11 1.81
C SER A 85 -4.10 54.18 2.83
N THR A 86 -2.93 53.65 2.48
CA THR A 86 -2.16 52.79 3.37
C THR A 86 -0.67 53.05 3.14
N THR A 87 -0.03 53.65 4.14
CA THR A 87 1.41 53.89 4.19
C THR A 87 2.14 52.55 4.33
N VAL A 88 2.87 52.13 3.29
CA VAL A 88 3.79 50.98 3.36
C VAL A 88 5.20 51.51 3.21
N GLN A 89 5.98 51.42 4.29
CA GLN A 89 7.39 51.78 4.31
C GLN A 89 8.18 50.53 3.91
N VAL A 90 8.89 50.59 2.78
CA VAL A 90 9.72 49.48 2.28
C VAL A 90 11.18 49.83 2.56
N CYS A 91 11.79 49.15 3.53
CA CYS A 91 13.26 49.10 3.66
C CYS A 91 13.77 47.91 2.85
N VAL A 92 14.77 48.14 2.02
CA VAL A 92 15.53 47.11 1.31
C VAL A 92 16.96 47.19 1.82
N ASP A 93 17.51 46.05 2.25
CA ASP A 93 18.97 45.85 2.27
C ASP A 93 19.34 44.39 1.94
N PRO A 94 20.49 44.13 1.28
CA PRO A 94 20.70 42.93 0.47
C PRO A 94 21.64 41.86 1.10
N MET A 95 21.52 40.65 0.54
CA MET A 95 22.53 39.59 0.41
C MET A 95 23.19 38.98 1.66
N HIS A 96 23.09 37.64 1.76
CA HIS A 96 24.29 36.83 1.97
C HIS A 96 24.15 35.40 1.41
N ILE A 97 25.09 35.06 0.53
CA ILE A 97 25.48 33.69 0.15
C ILE A 97 26.45 33.19 1.21
N SER A 98 26.35 31.91 1.60
CA SER A 98 27.51 31.18 2.15
C SER A 98 27.42 29.68 1.88
N ALA A 99 28.56 29.13 1.50
CA ALA A 99 28.84 27.72 1.25
C ALA A 99 29.91 27.23 2.24
N LYS A 100 30.05 25.89 2.32
CA LYS A 100 31.04 25.07 3.07
C LYS A 100 30.61 24.72 4.52
N GLY A 101 30.88 23.52 5.04
CA GLY A 101 31.76 22.47 4.53
C GLY A 101 31.74 21.17 5.36
N PHE A 102 32.58 20.25 4.86
CA PHE A 102 33.04 18.99 5.44
C PHE A 102 33.23 18.96 6.96
N MET A 103 32.92 17.81 7.58
CA MET A 103 33.90 17.04 8.35
C MET A 103 33.49 15.56 8.50
N GLN A 104 34.54 14.75 8.52
CA GLN A 104 34.65 13.29 8.54
C GLN A 104 35.39 12.95 9.85
N LEU A 105 35.02 11.86 10.54
CA LEU A 105 35.83 11.08 11.52
C LEU A 105 34.97 9.86 11.93
N SER A 106 35.27 8.65 11.45
CA SER A 106 36.21 7.64 11.98
C SER A 106 35.64 6.85 13.19
N VAL A 107 35.25 5.58 12.98
CA VAL A 107 35.97 4.35 13.35
C VAL A 107 36.08 4.13 14.87
N GLN A 108 35.37 3.11 15.39
CA GLN A 108 36.02 2.04 16.16
C GLN A 108 35.13 0.79 16.31
N THR A 109 35.57 -0.27 15.66
CA THR A 109 35.28 -1.67 15.93
C THR A 109 35.83 -2.07 17.30
N ASN A 110 35.11 -2.90 18.05
CA ASN A 110 35.74 -3.89 18.91
C ASN A 110 34.91 -5.19 18.91
N ILE A 111 35.60 -6.24 18.51
CA ILE A 111 35.24 -7.65 18.53
C ILE A 111 35.80 -8.19 19.85
N GLU A 112 35.01 -8.92 20.63
CA GLU A 112 35.56 -9.86 21.62
C GLU A 112 34.54 -10.99 21.91
N ILE A 113 34.94 -12.20 21.51
CA ILE A 113 34.48 -13.54 21.92
C ILE A 113 35.80 -14.20 22.35
N PRO A 114 35.94 -14.87 23.53
CA PRO A 114 35.47 -16.25 23.75
C PRO A 114 35.01 -16.51 25.21
N MET A 115 34.38 -17.61 25.61
CA MET A 115 34.88 -18.99 25.64
C MET A 115 33.73 -19.98 25.93
N GLN A 116 33.81 -21.18 25.35
CA GLN A 116 33.20 -22.41 25.88
C GLN A 116 33.96 -22.90 27.12
N PRO A 117 33.36 -23.82 27.90
CA PRO A 117 33.83 -25.20 27.79
C PRO A 117 32.72 -26.26 27.68
N SER A 118 33.16 -27.38 27.12
CA SER A 118 32.56 -28.72 27.01
C SER A 118 32.26 -29.40 28.35
N VAL A 119 31.41 -30.45 28.33
CA VAL A 119 31.76 -31.85 28.70
C VAL A 119 30.50 -32.75 28.82
N GLU A 120 30.60 -33.94 28.18
CA GLU A 120 30.00 -35.29 28.41
C GLU A 120 28.47 -35.50 28.53
N ALA A 121 27.81 -36.30 27.69
CA ALA A 121 27.88 -37.77 27.42
C ALA A 121 26.96 -38.59 28.36
N PHE A 122 25.98 -39.30 27.77
CA PHE A 122 25.50 -40.60 28.25
C PHE A 122 24.81 -41.39 27.12
N THR A 123 24.82 -42.70 27.31
CA THR A 123 24.93 -43.79 26.35
C THR A 123 23.62 -44.41 25.86
N GLN A 124 23.80 -45.20 24.80
CA GLN A 124 22.94 -46.19 24.15
C GLN A 124 22.08 -47.08 25.08
N THR A 125 20.95 -47.55 24.54
CA THR A 125 20.66 -49.00 24.56
C THR A 125 19.79 -49.42 23.39
N SER A 126 20.26 -50.44 22.70
CA SER A 126 19.63 -51.21 21.63
C SER A 126 18.43 -52.02 22.15
N ALA A 127 17.53 -52.49 21.28
CA ALA A 127 17.63 -53.84 20.71
C ALA A 127 16.29 -54.41 20.12
N ILE A 128 16.49 -55.31 19.14
CA ILE A 128 15.72 -56.53 18.77
C ILE A 128 14.57 -56.43 17.71
N HIS A 129 14.94 -56.89 16.51
CA HIS A 129 14.15 -57.55 15.45
C HIS A 129 13.80 -59.01 15.87
N PRO A 130 12.75 -59.70 15.34
CA PRO A 130 12.84 -60.43 14.04
C PRO A 130 11.49 -60.51 13.25
N SER A 131 11.45 -60.41 11.91
CA SER A 131 11.68 -61.41 10.84
C SER A 131 10.73 -62.61 10.80
N ILE A 132 9.90 -62.73 9.74
CA ILE A 132 9.54 -63.98 9.03
C ILE A 132 9.30 -63.69 7.52
N HIS A 133 10.04 -64.39 6.64
CA HIS A 133 9.93 -64.55 5.16
C HIS A 133 9.17 -65.89 4.85
N PRO A 134 9.19 -66.50 3.64
CA PRO A 134 8.79 -66.14 2.26
C PRO A 134 7.92 -67.26 1.60
N SER A 135 7.55 -67.17 0.30
CA SER A 135 7.38 -68.30 -0.67
C SER A 135 7.02 -67.74 -2.08
N THR A 136 7.81 -67.86 -3.17
CA THR A 136 8.12 -69.00 -4.10
C THR A 136 6.99 -69.31 -5.11
N ILE A 137 7.01 -68.79 -6.36
CA ILE A 137 7.47 -69.34 -7.67
C ILE A 137 6.77 -70.65 -8.14
N HIS A 138 6.10 -70.67 -9.33
CA HIS A 138 6.46 -71.39 -10.60
C HIS A 138 5.30 -71.41 -11.68
N PRO A 139 5.49 -71.90 -12.94
CA PRO A 139 5.28 -71.12 -14.17
C PRO A 139 4.22 -71.69 -15.16
N SER A 140 3.98 -71.01 -16.29
CA SER A 140 3.50 -71.69 -17.51
C SER A 140 4.04 -71.04 -18.79
N MET A 141 4.22 -71.87 -19.81
CA MET A 141 4.98 -71.65 -21.05
C MET A 141 4.13 -71.15 -22.23
N GLN A 142 4.74 -70.28 -23.06
CA GLN A 142 4.74 -70.22 -24.55
C GLN A 142 3.41 -70.09 -25.36
N PRO A 143 3.42 -69.68 -26.66
CA PRO A 143 4.55 -69.52 -27.58
C PRO A 143 4.65 -68.19 -28.36
N SER A 144 5.79 -68.12 -29.05
CA SER A 144 6.38 -67.14 -29.96
C SER A 144 5.47 -66.60 -31.08
N GLY A 145 5.55 -65.29 -31.30
CA GLY A 145 5.18 -64.61 -32.54
C GLY A 145 6.28 -63.63 -32.92
N ILE A 146 6.96 -63.90 -34.03
CA ILE A 146 8.01 -63.05 -34.61
C ILE A 146 7.34 -61.79 -35.16
N GLN A 147 7.68 -60.61 -34.62
CA GLN A 147 7.39 -59.32 -35.25
C GLN A 147 8.66 -58.47 -35.35
N VAL A 148 8.83 -57.95 -36.56
CA VAL A 148 9.93 -57.14 -37.09
C VAL A 148 10.08 -55.83 -36.30
N PRO A 149 11.30 -55.34 -36.02
CA PRO A 149 11.46 -54.06 -35.33
C PRO A 149 11.16 -52.91 -36.29
N ASN A 150 9.98 -52.31 -36.13
CA ASN A 150 9.67 -51.01 -36.69
C ASN A 150 10.36 -49.95 -35.81
N ILE A 151 11.52 -49.47 -36.25
CA ILE A 151 12.24 -48.37 -35.61
C ILE A 151 11.49 -47.07 -35.95
N GLN A 152 10.46 -46.77 -35.17
CA GLN A 152 9.98 -45.40 -35.03
C GLN A 152 10.76 -44.76 -33.87
N PRO A 153 11.34 -43.56 -34.04
CA PRO A 153 11.90 -42.83 -32.92
C PRO A 153 10.74 -42.51 -31.97
N ALA A 154 10.71 -43.20 -30.82
CA ALA A 154 9.92 -42.78 -29.69
C ALA A 154 10.40 -41.37 -29.32
N ILE A 155 9.63 -40.36 -29.70
CA ILE A 155 9.72 -39.04 -29.10
C ILE A 155 9.32 -39.28 -27.65
N ALA A 156 10.32 -39.55 -26.80
CA ALA A 156 10.16 -39.53 -25.37
C ALA A 156 9.61 -38.14 -25.06
N ALA A 157 8.31 -38.06 -24.75
CA ALA A 157 7.74 -36.89 -24.14
C ALA A 157 8.52 -36.72 -22.84
N THR A 158 9.53 -35.85 -22.87
CA THR A 158 10.25 -35.39 -21.69
C THR A 158 9.17 -34.85 -20.78
N GLN A 159 8.80 -35.64 -19.77
CA GLN A 159 7.93 -35.15 -18.72
C GLN A 159 8.57 -33.86 -18.23
N PRO A 160 7.85 -32.72 -18.25
CA PRO A 160 8.41 -31.47 -17.78
C PRO A 160 8.93 -31.74 -16.37
N SER A 161 10.24 -31.63 -16.19
CA SER A 161 10.86 -31.88 -14.90
C SER A 161 10.15 -31.01 -13.88
N THR A 162 9.52 -31.67 -12.89
CA THR A 162 8.76 -31.00 -11.84
C THR A 162 9.70 -29.99 -11.18
N ARG A 163 9.50 -28.71 -11.47
CA ARG A 163 10.45 -27.66 -11.12
C ARG A 163 10.34 -27.40 -9.62
N THR A 164 11.38 -27.78 -8.87
CA THR A 164 11.45 -27.54 -7.44
C THR A 164 12.11 -26.19 -7.18
N TYR A 165 11.47 -25.34 -6.37
CA TYR A 165 12.00 -24.02 -6.00
C TYR A 165 12.78 -24.10 -4.69
N PRO A 166 13.93 -23.41 -4.55
CA PRO A 166 14.62 -23.32 -3.27
C PRO A 166 13.73 -22.61 -2.24
N ILE A 167 13.45 -23.29 -1.12
CA ILE A 167 12.54 -22.84 -0.05
C ILE A 167 12.88 -21.42 0.46
N LEU A 168 14.16 -21.06 0.46
CA LEU A 168 14.69 -19.77 0.91
C LEU A 168 14.30 -18.56 0.04
N SER A 169 13.78 -18.80 -1.17
CA SER A 169 13.54 -17.79 -2.21
C SER A 169 12.52 -16.72 -1.83
N PHE A 170 11.45 -17.11 -1.12
CA PHE A 170 10.28 -16.24 -0.96
C PHE A 170 10.43 -15.19 0.15
N PHE A 171 11.33 -15.38 1.12
CA PHE A 171 11.36 -14.54 2.33
C PHE A 171 12.70 -13.80 2.57
N GLN A 172 13.75 -14.05 1.78
CA GLN A 172 15.08 -13.47 2.05
C GLN A 172 15.33 -12.09 1.42
N ARG A 173 14.76 -11.78 0.25
CA ARG A 173 15.02 -10.52 -0.48
C ARG A 173 13.80 -10.04 -1.25
N LEU A 174 12.87 -9.44 -0.51
CA LEU A 174 11.55 -9.01 -0.99
C LEU A 174 11.61 -7.93 -2.08
N SER A 175 12.72 -7.21 -2.21
CA SER A 175 12.93 -6.22 -3.29
C SER A 175 13.45 -6.83 -4.60
N LYS A 176 13.71 -8.15 -4.65
CA LYS A 176 14.40 -8.81 -5.77
C LYS A 176 13.73 -10.10 -6.22
N TRP A 177 12.42 -10.24 -6.03
CA TRP A 177 11.73 -11.41 -6.55
C TRP A 177 11.83 -11.46 -8.08
N SER A 178 12.27 -12.59 -8.60
CA SER A 178 12.28 -12.85 -10.04
C SER A 178 10.86 -13.07 -10.54
N SER A 179 10.64 -12.92 -11.85
CA SER A 179 9.38 -13.31 -12.49
C SER A 179 9.03 -14.77 -12.18
N GLU A 180 10.02 -15.65 -12.20
CA GLU A 180 9.82 -17.07 -11.91
C GLU A 180 9.36 -17.33 -10.47
N GLN A 181 9.84 -16.53 -9.51
CA GLN A 181 9.38 -16.61 -8.11
C GLN A 181 7.96 -16.08 -7.97
N LEU A 182 7.59 -15.03 -8.72
CA LEU A 182 6.22 -14.53 -8.76
C LEU A 182 5.26 -15.53 -9.42
N ASP A 183 5.69 -16.18 -10.49
CA ASP A 183 4.91 -17.21 -11.18
C ASP A 183 4.71 -18.44 -10.28
N ALA A 184 5.72 -18.80 -9.48
CA ALA A 184 5.65 -19.91 -8.53
C ALA A 184 4.64 -19.71 -7.38
N LEU A 185 4.23 -18.47 -7.11
CA LEU A 185 3.20 -18.16 -6.13
C LEU A 185 1.78 -18.40 -6.66
N ASN A 186 1.62 -18.71 -7.95
CA ASN A 186 0.34 -19.03 -8.57
C ASN A 186 -0.77 -18.04 -8.17
N ILE A 187 -0.51 -16.74 -8.38
CA ILE A 187 -1.33 -15.66 -7.82
C ILE A 187 -2.63 -15.52 -8.63
N SER A 188 -3.77 -15.57 -7.94
CA SER A 188 -5.06 -15.12 -8.47
C SER A 188 -5.37 -13.72 -7.94
N GLN A 189 -5.29 -12.72 -8.80
CA GLN A 189 -5.46 -11.33 -8.41
C GLN A 189 -6.84 -10.80 -8.80
N HIS A 190 -7.49 -10.10 -7.87
CA HIS A 190 -8.71 -9.32 -8.11
C HIS A 190 -8.50 -7.90 -7.57
N ASP A 191 -8.54 -6.90 -8.46
CA ASP A 191 -8.39 -5.49 -8.10
C ASP A 191 -9.75 -4.77 -8.02
N MET A 192 -9.74 -3.62 -7.36
CA MET A 192 -10.91 -2.73 -7.23
C MET A 192 -12.12 -3.44 -6.60
N VAL A 193 -11.86 -4.36 -5.66
CA VAL A 193 -12.92 -5.05 -4.95
C VAL A 193 -13.55 -4.14 -3.89
N THR A 194 -14.85 -4.31 -3.66
CA THR A 194 -15.57 -3.61 -2.60
C THR A 194 -15.19 -4.15 -1.22
N PRO A 195 -15.46 -3.42 -0.12
CA PRO A 195 -15.30 -3.93 1.24
C PRO A 195 -16.01 -5.28 1.46
N SER A 196 -17.22 -5.44 0.92
CA SER A 196 -18.01 -6.68 1.04
C SER A 196 -17.35 -7.87 0.36
N VAL A 197 -16.75 -7.68 -0.82
CA VAL A 197 -16.00 -8.73 -1.52
C VAL A 197 -14.66 -8.99 -0.83
N LEU A 198 -14.02 -7.95 -0.29
CA LEU A 198 -12.73 -8.06 0.40
C LEU A 198 -12.85 -8.90 1.68
N ILE A 199 -13.85 -8.63 2.53
CA ILE A 199 -13.96 -9.21 3.87
C ILE A 199 -15.05 -10.29 3.95
N GLY A 200 -16.23 -9.99 3.41
CA GLY A 200 -17.48 -10.73 3.58
C GLY A 200 -18.61 -9.77 3.99
N GLU A 201 -19.82 -9.96 3.46
CA GLU A 201 -20.99 -9.11 3.78
C GLU A 201 -21.37 -9.17 5.26
N GLU A 202 -21.15 -10.31 5.90
CA GLU A 202 -21.43 -10.57 7.31
C GLU A 202 -20.59 -9.73 8.28
N TYR A 203 -19.47 -9.19 7.81
CA TYR A 203 -18.57 -8.33 8.60
C TYR A 203 -18.80 -6.84 8.33
N ILE A 204 -19.63 -6.49 7.34
CA ILE A 204 -19.92 -5.09 7.01
C ILE A 204 -20.78 -4.48 8.11
N PRO A 205 -20.38 -3.33 8.69
CA PRO A 205 -21.15 -2.69 9.73
C PRO A 205 -22.55 -2.31 9.21
N THR A 206 -23.56 -2.67 9.99
CA THR A 206 -24.94 -2.30 9.65
C THR A 206 -25.23 -0.86 10.08
N ASN A 207 -26.20 -0.23 9.42
CA ASN A 207 -26.74 1.08 9.82
C ASN A 207 -27.45 1.09 11.20
N ARG A 208 -27.33 0.01 11.99
CA ARG A 208 -27.83 -0.07 13.37
C ARG A 208 -26.74 0.23 14.39
N ASP A 209 -25.47 0.13 14.02
CA ASP A 209 -24.35 0.46 14.90
C ASP A 209 -24.18 1.98 14.99
N ARG A 210 -24.62 2.55 16.12
CA ARG A 210 -24.56 3.98 16.39
C ARG A 210 -23.12 4.49 16.48
N VAL A 211 -22.20 3.69 17.01
CA VAL A 211 -20.79 4.09 17.14
C VAL A 211 -20.17 4.21 15.75
N TYR A 212 -20.38 3.19 14.90
CA TYR A 212 -19.97 3.23 13.51
C TYR A 212 -20.54 4.45 12.77
N ILE A 213 -21.86 4.69 12.85
CA ILE A 213 -22.50 5.81 12.14
C ILE A 213 -21.93 7.16 12.57
N ASN A 214 -21.74 7.36 13.88
CA ASN A 214 -21.23 8.62 14.42
C ASN A 214 -19.79 8.87 13.99
N LEU A 215 -18.93 7.84 14.06
CA LEU A 215 -17.54 7.95 13.61
C LEU A 215 -17.44 8.12 12.11
N LEU A 216 -18.25 7.39 11.32
CA LEU A 216 -18.29 7.55 9.87
C LEU A 216 -18.69 8.98 9.49
N ARG A 217 -19.70 9.54 10.17
CA ARG A 217 -20.12 10.94 9.95
C ARG A 217 -19.00 11.92 10.30
N ALA A 218 -18.34 11.74 11.45
CA ALA A 218 -17.21 12.58 11.84
C ALA A 218 -16.06 12.47 10.83
N PHE A 219 -15.78 11.25 10.35
CA PHE A 219 -14.67 10.99 9.42
C PHE A 219 -14.93 11.57 8.03
N THR A 220 -16.18 11.49 7.55
CA THR A 220 -16.58 11.97 6.21
C THR A 220 -17.07 13.41 6.17
N GLY A 221 -17.29 14.03 7.33
CA GLY A 221 -17.88 15.36 7.47
C GLY A 221 -17.03 16.49 6.87
N PRO A 222 -15.74 16.64 7.25
CA PRO A 222 -14.88 17.67 6.69
C PRO A 222 -14.73 17.52 5.18
N SER A 223 -14.77 18.61 4.44
CA SER A 223 -14.53 18.61 3.00
C SER A 223 -13.04 18.44 2.66
N GLU A 224 -12.72 18.28 1.38
CA GLU A 224 -11.33 18.32 0.89
C GLU A 224 -10.66 19.64 1.27
N TYR A 225 -11.37 20.77 1.12
CA TYR A 225 -10.86 22.09 1.44
C TYR A 225 -10.58 22.24 2.94
N ASP A 226 -11.48 21.77 3.80
CA ASP A 226 -11.29 21.86 5.26
C ASP A 226 -10.05 21.07 5.72
N ILE A 227 -9.66 20.01 5.00
CA ILE A 227 -8.46 19.23 5.29
C ILE A 227 -7.21 19.87 4.66
N ALA A 228 -7.29 20.31 3.40
CA ALA A 228 -6.16 20.92 2.72
C ALA A 228 -5.75 22.24 3.39
N GLU A 229 -6.71 23.11 3.69
CA GLU A 229 -6.52 24.40 4.36
C GLU A 229 -6.88 24.28 5.85
N TYR A 230 -6.27 23.32 6.54
CA TYR A 230 -6.63 22.96 7.91
C TYR A 230 -6.59 24.16 8.86
N ASP A 231 -7.76 24.50 9.41
CA ASP A 231 -7.92 25.52 10.43
C ASP A 231 -8.50 24.87 11.71
N PRO A 232 -7.71 24.76 12.80
CA PRO A 232 -8.18 24.18 14.06
C PRO A 232 -9.26 25.04 14.74
N THR A 233 -9.44 26.30 14.33
CA THR A 233 -10.44 27.21 14.90
C THR A 233 -11.80 27.11 14.20
N SER A 234 -11.85 26.48 13.02
CA SER A 234 -13.09 26.27 12.28
C SER A 234 -14.09 25.41 13.08
N ASP A 235 -15.39 25.72 12.97
CA ASP A 235 -16.43 24.96 13.67
C ASP A 235 -16.44 23.47 13.27
N VAL A 236 -16.08 23.19 12.01
CA VAL A 236 -15.98 21.83 11.45
C VAL A 236 -14.89 21.03 12.14
N MET A 237 -13.70 21.60 12.38
CA MET A 237 -12.60 20.87 13.02
C MET A 237 -12.74 20.84 14.54
N LYS A 238 -13.03 21.99 15.16
CA LYS A 238 -13.14 22.15 16.61
C LYS A 238 -14.16 21.21 17.26
N SER A 239 -15.22 20.86 16.55
CA SER A 239 -16.26 19.96 17.04
C SER A 239 -16.03 18.48 16.68
N ASN A 240 -14.99 18.17 15.90
CA ASN A 240 -14.78 16.84 15.34
C ASN A 240 -13.84 16.01 16.22
N PRO A 241 -14.27 14.83 16.72
CA PRO A 241 -13.42 13.97 17.54
C PRO A 241 -12.22 13.39 16.79
N LEU A 242 -12.18 13.53 15.46
CA LEU A 242 -11.11 13.06 14.58
C LEU A 242 -10.21 14.19 14.05
N GLU A 243 -10.24 15.39 14.67
CA GLU A 243 -9.43 16.55 14.25
C GLU A 243 -7.95 16.21 14.02
N SER A 244 -7.35 15.38 14.88
CA SER A 244 -5.94 14.98 14.78
C SER A 244 -5.62 14.23 13.50
N ILE A 245 -6.59 13.46 12.97
CA ILE A 245 -6.44 12.73 11.70
C ILE A 245 -6.40 13.73 10.55
N PHE A 246 -7.28 14.74 10.56
CA PHE A 246 -7.33 15.75 9.52
C PHE A 246 -6.14 16.69 9.55
N GLN A 247 -5.66 17.07 10.74
CA GLN A 247 -4.40 17.78 10.89
C GLN A 247 -3.25 16.99 10.26
N HIS A 248 -3.19 15.67 10.52
CA HIS A 248 -2.14 14.82 9.96
C HIS A 248 -2.24 14.71 8.44
N LEU A 249 -3.45 14.53 7.89
CA LEU A 249 -3.68 14.49 6.45
C LEU A 249 -3.31 15.83 5.78
N SER A 250 -3.61 16.96 6.41
CA SER A 250 -3.21 18.30 5.95
C SER A 250 -1.68 18.44 5.87
N MET A 251 -0.97 18.09 6.95
CA MET A 251 0.49 18.11 6.97
C MET A 251 1.11 17.25 5.87
N VAL A 252 0.53 16.07 5.65
CA VAL A 252 0.99 15.12 4.63
C VAL A 252 0.74 15.67 3.22
N PHE A 253 -0.43 16.26 3.00
CA PHE A 253 -0.77 16.93 1.75
C PHE A 253 0.18 18.09 1.45
N ASP A 254 0.51 18.92 2.45
CA ASP A 254 1.47 20.02 2.32
C ASP A 254 2.88 19.55 1.93
N ILE A 255 3.37 18.49 2.56
CA ILE A 255 4.68 17.89 2.24
C ILE A 255 4.67 17.36 0.80
N GLU A 256 3.60 16.66 0.41
CA GLU A 256 3.43 16.13 -0.95
C GLU A 256 3.37 17.26 -1.99
N TYR A 257 2.61 18.32 -1.70
CA TYR A 257 2.48 19.49 -2.57
C TYR A 257 3.81 20.23 -2.76
N LYS A 258 4.65 20.29 -1.72
CA LYS A 258 6.02 20.84 -1.79
C LYS A 258 7.01 19.92 -2.52
N GLY A 259 6.59 18.71 -2.89
CA GLY A 259 7.45 17.72 -3.55
C GLY A 259 8.48 17.11 -2.60
N GLU A 260 8.23 17.18 -1.29
CA GLU A 260 9.10 16.65 -0.25
C GLU A 260 8.83 15.16 0.00
N ARG A 261 9.74 14.52 0.75
CA ARG A 261 9.61 13.10 1.11
C ARG A 261 8.53 12.93 2.16
N VAL A 262 7.42 12.32 1.77
CA VAL A 262 6.32 11.99 2.67
C VAL A 262 6.65 10.73 3.50
N PRO A 263 6.60 10.80 4.84
CA PRO A 263 6.72 9.59 5.67
C PRO A 263 5.51 8.67 5.48
N SER A 264 5.65 7.38 5.79
CA SER A 264 4.46 6.52 5.89
C SER A 264 3.55 7.01 7.00
N THR A 265 2.27 7.05 6.71
CA THR A 265 1.19 7.58 7.57
C THR A 265 0.22 6.49 8.02
N ALA A 266 0.42 5.25 7.55
CA ALA A 266 -0.49 4.13 7.81
C ALA A 266 -0.66 3.86 9.30
N ASP A 267 0.45 3.72 10.03
CA ASP A 267 0.47 3.43 11.45
C ASP A 267 -0.19 4.53 12.30
N ILE A 268 0.15 5.80 12.05
CA ILE A 268 -0.41 6.94 12.80
C ILE A 268 -1.91 7.05 12.55
N LEU A 269 -2.34 7.03 11.29
CA LEU A 269 -3.75 7.18 10.94
C LEU A 269 -4.59 6.01 11.47
N ILE A 270 -4.13 4.77 11.25
CA ILE A 270 -4.83 3.57 11.71
C ILE A 270 -4.90 3.55 13.24
N LYS A 271 -3.85 3.98 13.95
CA LYS A 271 -3.89 4.11 15.42
C LYS A 271 -4.92 5.14 15.87
N GLN A 272 -4.86 6.34 15.32
CA GLN A 272 -5.77 7.43 15.72
C GLN A 272 -7.23 7.12 15.41
N LEU A 273 -7.50 6.38 14.33
CA LEU A 273 -8.84 5.95 13.96
C LEU A 273 -9.32 4.76 14.80
N GLY A 274 -8.44 3.77 14.98
CA GLY A 274 -8.73 2.54 15.73
C GLY A 274 -9.08 2.81 17.19
N VAL A 275 -8.32 3.64 17.90
CA VAL A 275 -8.57 3.93 19.33
C VAL A 275 -9.91 4.61 19.63
N ARG A 276 -10.66 5.02 18.60
CA ARG A 276 -11.96 5.69 18.74
C ARG A 276 -13.13 4.73 18.88
N PHE A 277 -12.92 3.43 18.72
CA PHE A 277 -13.95 2.43 18.94
C PHE A 277 -13.41 1.20 19.68
N ASP A 278 -14.26 0.67 20.56
CA ASP A 278 -13.87 -0.33 21.57
C ASP A 278 -13.37 -1.63 20.93
N LEU A 279 -13.99 -2.07 19.83
CA LEU A 279 -13.56 -3.26 19.09
C LEU A 279 -12.06 -3.23 18.77
N PHE A 280 -11.51 -2.10 18.33
CA PHE A 280 -10.09 -2.02 18.04
C PHE A 280 -9.27 -1.83 19.30
N LYS A 281 -9.68 -0.87 20.14
CA LYS A 281 -8.96 -0.50 21.36
C LYS A 281 -8.76 -1.68 22.32
N ASP A 282 -9.74 -2.57 22.40
CA ASP A 282 -9.76 -3.66 23.37
C ASP A 282 -9.17 -4.97 22.83
N ASN A 283 -8.86 -5.05 21.53
CA ASN A 283 -8.34 -6.27 20.89
C ASN A 283 -6.98 -6.08 20.22
N PHE A 284 -6.61 -4.87 19.82
CA PHE A 284 -5.44 -4.66 18.96
C PHE A 284 -4.44 -3.64 19.49
N ILE A 285 -3.19 -3.83 19.07
CA ILE A 285 -2.09 -2.89 19.26
C ILE A 285 -1.32 -2.71 17.95
N ILE A 286 -0.79 -1.52 17.76
CA ILE A 286 0.09 -1.19 16.64
C ILE A 286 1.53 -1.11 17.12
N GLU A 287 2.42 -1.82 16.43
CA GLU A 287 3.87 -1.68 16.62
C GLU A 287 4.52 -1.13 15.34
N GLN A 288 5.33 -0.09 15.48
CA GLN A 288 5.98 0.65 14.41
C GLN A 288 7.44 0.19 14.21
N LYS A 289 7.66 -1.09 13.96
CA LYS A 289 9.00 -1.65 13.75
C LYS A 289 9.03 -2.65 12.61
N ASN A 290 10.23 -2.94 12.11
CA ASN A 290 10.46 -4.10 11.28
C ASN A 290 9.99 -5.36 12.03
N ILE A 291 9.35 -6.28 11.33
CA ILE A 291 8.73 -7.45 11.95
C ILE A 291 9.74 -8.62 11.90
N PRO A 292 10.38 -8.99 13.02
CA PRO A 292 11.25 -10.16 13.04
C PRO A 292 10.44 -11.44 12.86
N PHE A 293 11.01 -12.43 12.19
CA PHE A 293 10.34 -13.71 12.00
C PHE A 293 11.31 -14.88 11.99
N HIS A 294 10.80 -16.03 12.43
CA HIS A 294 11.48 -17.32 12.37
C HIS A 294 10.49 -18.41 11.94
N LEU A 295 10.50 -18.69 10.64
CA LEU A 295 9.66 -19.68 9.97
C LEU A 295 10.39 -21.02 9.90
N ARG A 296 10.40 -21.76 11.02
CA ARG A 296 11.07 -23.07 11.18
C ARG A 296 10.68 -24.08 10.11
N LYS A 297 9.39 -24.18 9.76
CA LYS A 297 8.90 -25.12 8.72
C LYS A 297 9.53 -24.86 7.35
N PHE A 298 9.93 -23.61 7.08
CA PHE A 298 10.59 -23.20 5.84
C PHE A 298 12.12 -23.07 6.00
N ASN A 299 12.66 -23.30 7.20
CA ASN A 299 14.06 -23.03 7.53
C ASN A 299 14.51 -21.59 7.17
N VAL A 300 13.64 -20.61 7.43
CA VAL A 300 13.94 -19.18 7.19
C VAL A 300 13.83 -18.38 8.49
N ARG A 301 14.76 -17.44 8.68
CA ARG A 301 14.66 -16.36 9.66
C ARG A 301 15.05 -15.03 9.04
N GLY A 302 14.52 -13.94 9.58
CA GLY A 302 14.84 -12.60 9.09
C GLY A 302 13.99 -11.53 9.76
N ALA A 303 13.91 -10.38 9.10
CA ALA A 303 12.99 -9.32 9.47
C ALA A 303 12.35 -8.76 8.21
N LEU A 304 11.03 -8.59 8.24
CA LEU A 304 10.29 -7.93 7.19
C LEU A 304 10.41 -6.42 7.38
N HIS A 305 11.06 -5.77 6.41
CA HIS A 305 11.13 -4.31 6.37
C HIS A 305 9.75 -3.75 6.01
N SER A 306 9.12 -3.09 6.98
CA SER A 306 7.76 -2.57 6.91
C SER A 306 7.62 -1.38 7.85
N HIS A 307 6.49 -0.68 7.78
CA HIS A 307 6.17 0.42 8.70
C HIS A 307 5.51 -0.07 9.99
N GLY A 308 5.54 -1.38 10.25
CA GLY A 308 4.90 -1.99 11.39
C GLY A 308 3.71 -2.86 11.03
N GLY A 309 2.87 -3.10 12.02
CA GLY A 309 1.67 -3.92 11.85
C GLY A 309 0.70 -3.80 13.01
N ILE A 310 -0.46 -4.43 12.81
CA ILE A 310 -1.50 -4.63 13.81
C ILE A 310 -1.33 -6.02 14.38
N TYR A 311 -1.33 -6.11 15.70
CA TYR A 311 -1.21 -7.35 16.47
C TYR A 311 -2.40 -7.46 17.42
N HIS A 312 -2.74 -8.68 17.80
CA HIS A 312 -3.67 -8.88 18.90
C HIS A 312 -3.01 -8.51 20.24
N LEU A 313 -3.77 -7.94 21.18
CA LEU A 313 -3.25 -7.53 22.48
C LEU A 313 -2.65 -8.70 23.27
N SER A 314 -3.27 -9.88 23.20
CA SER A 314 -2.80 -11.10 23.86
C SER A 314 -1.51 -11.69 23.26
N ASP A 315 -1.08 -11.24 22.07
CA ASP A 315 0.21 -11.66 21.49
C ASP A 315 1.36 -10.84 22.09
N GLU A 316 1.67 -11.04 23.37
CA GLU A 316 2.66 -10.24 24.13
C GLU A 316 4.03 -10.12 23.42
N LYS A 317 4.43 -11.17 22.72
CA LYS A 317 5.72 -11.26 22.02
C LYS A 317 5.67 -10.73 20.59
N ARG A 318 4.48 -10.34 20.11
CA ARG A 318 4.27 -9.76 18.76
C ARG A 318 4.78 -10.69 17.66
N ASN A 319 4.55 -12.00 17.85
CA ASN A 319 4.97 -13.02 16.91
C ASN A 319 4.00 -13.17 15.73
N PHE A 320 2.74 -12.76 15.89
CA PHE A 320 1.65 -13.00 14.94
C PHE A 320 1.09 -11.67 14.45
N PRO A 321 1.75 -11.00 13.48
CA PRO A 321 1.16 -9.84 12.84
C PRO A 321 -0.14 -10.25 12.14
N LEU A 322 -1.22 -9.54 12.39
CA LEU A 322 -2.52 -9.73 11.72
C LEU A 322 -2.62 -8.89 10.44
N VAL A 323 -2.06 -7.69 10.51
CA VAL A 323 -2.00 -6.75 9.40
C VAL A 323 -0.60 -6.18 9.33
N VAL A 324 -0.04 -6.06 8.13
CA VAL A 324 1.28 -5.43 7.93
C VAL A 324 1.13 -4.11 7.17
N PHE A 325 1.84 -3.07 7.62
CA PHE A 325 1.92 -1.79 6.91
C PHE A 325 3.01 -1.88 5.84
N ALA A 326 2.59 -2.20 4.62
CA ALA A 326 3.49 -2.48 3.52
C ALA A 326 4.21 -1.20 3.06
N PRO A 327 5.54 -1.24 2.88
CA PRO A 327 6.28 -0.07 2.44
C PRO A 327 5.94 0.25 0.99
N THR A 328 5.70 1.52 0.72
CA THR A 328 5.59 2.02 -0.65
C THR A 328 6.81 2.86 -1.01
N PRO A 329 7.52 2.57 -2.12
CA PRO A 329 8.51 3.50 -2.64
C PRO A 329 7.89 4.88 -2.92
N GLU A 330 8.50 5.91 -2.33
CA GLU A 330 8.05 7.31 -2.25
C GLU A 330 7.67 7.99 -3.57
N LYS A 331 8.19 7.51 -4.70
CA LYS A 331 7.96 8.13 -6.02
C LYS A 331 6.87 7.45 -6.83
N ARG A 332 6.09 6.54 -6.23
CA ARG A 332 5.14 5.71 -6.97
C ARG A 332 3.76 5.75 -6.32
N HIS A 333 2.80 6.25 -7.08
CA HIS A 333 1.36 6.14 -6.77
C HIS A 333 0.95 4.68 -6.55
N LEU A 334 -0.12 4.49 -5.79
CA LEU A 334 -0.67 3.15 -5.52
C LEU A 334 -1.35 2.52 -6.73
N HIS A 335 -1.55 3.23 -7.84
CA HIS A 335 -2.24 2.75 -9.05
C HIS A 335 -1.52 1.65 -9.87
N HIS A 336 -0.53 0.96 -9.31
CA HIS A 336 0.12 -0.15 -10.02
C HIS A 336 -0.84 -1.34 -10.21
N PRO A 337 -0.97 -1.88 -11.44
CA PRO A 337 -1.95 -2.92 -11.78
C PRO A 337 -1.62 -4.29 -11.22
N ARG A 338 -0.47 -4.45 -10.56
CA ARG A 338 -0.04 -5.70 -9.92
C ARG A 338 0.47 -5.44 -8.51
N PRO A 339 0.26 -6.37 -7.56
CA PRO A 339 0.92 -6.36 -6.27
C PRO A 339 2.42 -6.22 -6.46
N ARG A 340 3.03 -5.39 -5.64
CA ARG A 340 4.49 -5.29 -5.64
C ARG A 340 5.08 -6.42 -4.78
N PRO A 341 6.33 -6.83 -5.03
CA PRO A 341 7.00 -7.83 -4.20
C PRO A 341 6.94 -7.55 -2.69
N HIS A 342 7.08 -6.29 -2.26
CA HIS A 342 6.93 -5.91 -0.85
C HIS A 342 5.50 -6.05 -0.31
N GLU A 343 4.48 -5.80 -1.14
CA GLU A 343 3.07 -6.00 -0.80
C GLU A 343 2.79 -7.50 -0.60
N LEU A 344 3.24 -8.34 -1.55
CA LEU A 344 3.13 -9.79 -1.46
C LEU A 344 3.85 -10.37 -0.24
N ALA A 345 5.04 -9.86 0.07
CA ALA A 345 5.76 -10.27 1.26
C ALA A 345 5.02 -9.92 2.56
N SER A 346 4.40 -8.74 2.59
CA SER A 346 3.61 -8.24 3.72
C SER A 346 2.35 -9.07 3.94
N LEU A 347 1.82 -9.68 2.88
CA LEU A 347 0.71 -10.62 2.92
C LEU A 347 1.18 -12.03 3.32
N LEU A 348 2.23 -12.55 2.69
CA LEU A 348 2.71 -13.91 2.95
C LEU A 348 3.20 -14.10 4.38
N LEU A 349 3.82 -13.10 5.02
CA LEU A 349 4.42 -13.27 6.34
C LEU A 349 3.41 -13.66 7.43
N PRO A 350 2.29 -12.92 7.65
CA PRO A 350 1.25 -13.34 8.60
C PRO A 350 0.79 -14.78 8.40
N MET A 351 0.38 -15.14 7.17
CA MET A 351 -0.12 -16.48 6.86
C MET A 351 0.94 -17.57 7.09
N SER A 352 2.19 -17.28 6.71
CA SER A 352 3.30 -18.23 6.88
C SER A 352 3.66 -18.42 8.35
N THR A 353 3.58 -17.35 9.15
CA THR A 353 3.84 -17.42 10.59
C THR A 353 2.78 -18.25 11.30
N GLU A 354 1.52 -18.08 10.91
CA GLU A 354 0.40 -18.85 11.41
C GLU A 354 0.50 -20.34 11.02
N TYR A 355 0.76 -20.63 9.75
CA TYR A 355 1.04 -22.00 9.29
C TYR A 355 2.24 -22.61 10.01
N ASN A 356 3.30 -21.84 10.24
CA ASN A 356 4.50 -22.28 10.95
C ASN A 356 4.23 -22.66 12.41
N HIS A 357 3.26 -22.01 13.07
CA HIS A 357 2.84 -22.34 14.42
C HIS A 357 2.14 -23.71 14.54
N GLY A 358 1.76 -24.32 13.43
CA GLY A 358 1.26 -25.70 13.41
C GLY A 358 -0.25 -25.83 13.60
N LYS A 359 -0.99 -24.72 13.69
CA LYS A 359 -2.46 -24.76 13.66
C LYS A 359 -2.92 -25.03 12.23
N GLN A 360 -3.58 -26.17 12.03
CA GLN A 360 -4.23 -26.47 10.75
C GLN A 360 -5.50 -25.65 10.66
N ARG A 361 -5.60 -24.83 9.60
CA ARG A 361 -6.79 -24.08 9.26
C ARG A 361 -7.23 -24.48 7.85
N PRO A 362 -8.53 -24.42 7.55
CA PRO A 362 -8.99 -24.54 6.16
C PRO A 362 -8.28 -23.51 5.26
N LYS A 363 -8.04 -22.33 5.82
CA LYS A 363 -7.47 -21.18 5.11
C LYS A 363 -6.71 -20.28 6.07
N TYR A 364 -5.56 -19.82 5.65
CA TYR A 364 -4.77 -18.77 6.29
C TYR A 364 -5.09 -17.46 5.58
N THR A 365 -5.43 -16.42 6.35
CA THR A 365 -5.80 -15.10 5.85
C THR A 365 -4.80 -14.06 6.36
N SER A 366 -4.49 -13.07 5.54
CA SER A 366 -3.66 -11.92 5.91
C SER A 366 -4.18 -10.65 5.30
N PHE A 367 -3.81 -9.53 5.94
CA PHE A 367 -4.03 -8.20 5.40
C PHE A 367 -2.74 -7.42 5.34
N CYS A 368 -2.67 -6.52 4.37
CA CYS A 368 -1.69 -5.44 4.40
C CYS A 368 -2.35 -4.12 4.04
N ILE A 369 -1.84 -3.03 4.62
CA ILE A 369 -2.25 -1.66 4.30
C ILE A 369 -1.04 -0.96 3.67
N SER A 370 -1.22 -0.45 2.47
CA SER A 370 -0.22 0.40 1.79
C SER A 370 -0.69 1.84 1.84
N ALA A 371 0.21 2.77 2.16
CA ALA A 371 -0.06 4.21 2.12
C ALA A 371 1.02 4.97 1.33
N VAL A 372 0.59 6.03 0.63
CA VAL A 372 1.44 7.02 -0.05
C VAL A 372 0.75 8.37 0.03
N GLY A 373 1.33 9.33 0.75
CA GLY A 373 0.63 10.61 0.93
C GLY A 373 -0.71 10.39 1.62
N THR A 374 -1.74 10.86 0.94
CA THR A 374 -3.14 10.72 1.35
C THR A 374 -3.83 9.50 0.73
N GLU A 375 -3.14 8.72 -0.10
CA GLU A 375 -3.64 7.52 -0.76
C GLU A 375 -3.41 6.26 0.08
N TYR A 376 -4.46 5.46 0.27
CA TYR A 376 -4.44 4.23 1.04
C TYR A 376 -5.04 3.07 0.24
N ARG A 377 -4.52 1.87 0.45
CA ARG A 377 -5.11 0.62 -0.06
C ARG A 377 -5.05 -0.47 1.01
N ILE A 378 -6.14 -1.20 1.16
CA ILE A 378 -6.20 -2.45 1.92
C ILE A 378 -6.17 -3.63 0.95
N THR A 379 -5.26 -4.56 1.18
CA THR A 379 -5.13 -5.79 0.41
C THR A 379 -5.31 -6.97 1.36
N ARG A 380 -6.11 -7.96 0.95
CA ARG A 380 -6.26 -9.24 1.61
C ARG A 380 -5.58 -10.32 0.78
N ALA A 381 -4.96 -11.30 1.44
CA ALA A 381 -4.55 -12.51 0.79
C ALA A 381 -4.91 -13.74 1.59
N ASP A 382 -5.06 -14.83 0.85
CA ASP A 382 -5.81 -16.00 1.24
C ASP A 382 -5.13 -17.23 0.62
N ALA A 383 -4.76 -18.20 1.45
CA ALA A 383 -4.11 -19.44 1.00
C ALA A 383 -4.53 -20.63 1.87
N SER A 384 -4.62 -21.82 1.27
CA SER A 384 -4.96 -23.03 2.00
C SER A 384 -3.76 -23.62 2.75
N HIS A 385 -4.02 -24.66 3.53
CA HIS A 385 -2.97 -25.49 4.09
C HIS A 385 -2.15 -26.22 3.03
N THR A 386 -2.79 -26.79 2.01
CA THR A 386 -2.11 -27.48 0.90
C THR A 386 -1.13 -26.54 0.19
N TYR A 387 -1.53 -25.30 -0.04
CA TYR A 387 -0.69 -24.27 -0.66
C TYR A 387 0.63 -24.08 0.11
N PHE A 388 0.57 -23.99 1.45
CA PHE A 388 1.78 -23.84 2.27
C PHE A 388 2.59 -25.13 2.40
N GLU A 389 1.98 -26.32 2.38
CA GLU A 389 2.72 -27.58 2.29
C GLU A 389 3.49 -27.67 0.96
N ASP A 390 2.87 -27.27 -0.16
CA ASP A 390 3.56 -27.23 -1.45
C ASP A 390 4.73 -26.24 -1.43
N LEU A 391 4.52 -25.02 -0.95
CA LEU A 391 5.60 -24.04 -0.78
C LEU A 391 6.72 -24.55 0.13
N ARG A 392 6.37 -25.18 1.25
CA ARG A 392 7.33 -25.75 2.21
C ARG A 392 8.21 -26.81 1.57
N HIS A 393 7.63 -27.64 0.71
CA HIS A 393 8.34 -28.70 0.00
C HIS A 393 9.00 -28.21 -1.30
N GLY A 394 8.88 -26.91 -1.62
CA GLY A 394 9.38 -26.35 -2.87
C GLY A 394 8.65 -26.87 -4.11
N ARG A 395 7.47 -27.46 -3.96
CA ARG A 395 6.66 -27.97 -5.07
C ARG A 395 5.93 -26.83 -5.77
N PRO A 396 5.62 -26.95 -7.07
CA PRO A 396 4.70 -26.05 -7.73
C PRO A 396 3.36 -26.02 -6.99
N THR A 397 2.86 -24.82 -6.71
CA THR A 397 1.57 -24.64 -6.04
C THR A 397 0.44 -24.92 -7.04
N THR A 398 -0.34 -25.97 -6.78
CA THR A 398 -1.51 -26.29 -7.62
C THR A 398 -2.68 -25.37 -7.32
N GLU A 399 -2.84 -25.03 -6.04
CA GLU A 399 -3.80 -24.05 -5.56
C GLU A 399 -3.26 -22.63 -5.71
N LYS A 400 -4.17 -21.66 -5.81
CA LYS A 400 -3.82 -20.26 -6.05
C LYS A 400 -3.67 -19.49 -4.74
N LEU A 401 -2.69 -18.59 -4.69
CA LEU A 401 -2.69 -17.50 -3.72
C LEU A 401 -3.73 -16.46 -4.16
N LEU A 402 -4.87 -16.40 -3.48
CA LEU A 402 -5.90 -15.41 -3.78
C LEU A 402 -5.51 -14.06 -3.18
N VAL A 403 -5.42 -13.03 -4.00
CA VAL A 403 -5.08 -11.65 -3.60
C VAL A 403 -6.21 -10.72 -4.03
N LEU A 404 -6.86 -10.11 -3.04
CA LEU A 404 -7.98 -9.18 -3.21
C LEU A 404 -7.52 -7.77 -2.83
N ARG A 405 -7.63 -6.81 -3.76
CA ARG A 405 -7.15 -5.44 -3.58
C ARG A 405 -8.29 -4.46 -3.70
N THR A 406 -8.46 -3.63 -2.69
CA THR A 406 -9.39 -2.49 -2.76
C THR A 406 -8.92 -1.48 -3.81
N ASP A 407 -9.83 -0.57 -4.16
CA ASP A 407 -9.45 0.63 -4.88
C ASP A 407 -8.47 1.49 -4.03
N VAL A 408 -7.84 2.48 -4.66
CA VAL A 408 -7.02 3.48 -3.95
C VAL A 408 -7.95 4.50 -3.31
N TYR A 409 -7.96 4.54 -1.98
CA TYR A 409 -8.70 5.53 -1.22
C TYR A 409 -7.82 6.74 -0.94
N ASN A 410 -8.02 7.82 -1.69
CA ASN A 410 -7.46 9.12 -1.31
C ASN A 410 -8.33 9.76 -0.21
N LEU A 411 -7.78 9.86 1.00
CA LEU A 411 -8.50 10.26 2.21
C LEU A 411 -8.78 11.76 2.32
N LEU A 412 -8.39 12.58 1.33
CA LEU A 412 -8.90 13.95 1.22
C LEU A 412 -10.39 13.94 0.80
N PHE A 413 -10.81 12.96 0.01
CA PHE A 413 -12.18 12.88 -0.52
C PHE A 413 -13.11 12.14 0.44
N GLY A 414 -14.30 12.69 0.66
CA GLY A 414 -15.29 12.14 1.60
C GLY A 414 -15.79 10.74 1.21
N GLU A 415 -15.99 10.49 -0.10
CA GLU A 415 -16.44 9.18 -0.59
C GLU A 415 -15.39 8.08 -0.37
N HIS A 416 -14.12 8.40 -0.59
CA HIS A 416 -13.01 7.49 -0.34
C HIS A 416 -12.81 7.23 1.15
N ARG A 417 -12.96 8.26 1.99
CA ARG A 417 -12.96 8.10 3.46
C ARG A 417 -14.06 7.15 3.93
N ARG A 418 -15.26 7.21 3.34
CA ARG A 418 -16.34 6.28 3.64
C ARG A 418 -15.94 4.83 3.33
N ALA A 419 -15.52 4.57 2.09
CA ALA A 419 -15.17 3.22 1.65
C ALA A 419 -13.97 2.65 2.43
N PHE A 420 -12.97 3.48 2.71
CA PHE A 420 -11.84 3.11 3.55
C PHE A 420 -12.28 2.75 4.98
N PHE A 421 -13.10 3.59 5.62
CA PHE A 421 -13.54 3.35 6.99
C PHE A 421 -14.41 2.09 7.11
N GLU A 422 -15.27 1.85 6.13
CA GLU A 422 -16.06 0.62 6.04
C GLU A 422 -15.17 -0.62 5.92
N ALA A 423 -14.18 -0.61 5.01
CA ALA A 423 -13.23 -1.70 4.86
C ALA A 423 -12.38 -1.92 6.12
N PHE A 424 -11.90 -0.84 6.74
CA PHE A 424 -11.11 -0.89 7.96
C PHE A 424 -11.91 -1.47 9.13
N TRP A 425 -13.14 -1.00 9.33
CA TRP A 425 -14.04 -1.50 10.38
C TRP A 425 -14.34 -2.99 10.17
N ALA A 426 -14.76 -3.38 8.97
CA ALA A 426 -15.07 -4.77 8.65
C ALA A 426 -13.86 -5.69 8.84
N MET A 427 -12.67 -5.24 8.44
CA MET A 427 -11.41 -5.95 8.70
C MET A 427 -11.18 -6.15 10.20
N CYS A 428 -11.42 -5.14 11.04
CA CYS A 428 -11.30 -5.30 12.50
C CYS A 428 -12.29 -6.33 13.06
N VAL A 429 -13.56 -6.32 12.62
CA VAL A 429 -14.57 -7.32 13.03
C VAL A 429 -14.13 -8.72 12.63
N PHE A 430 -13.69 -8.88 11.38
CA PHE A 430 -13.15 -10.15 10.87
C PHE A 430 -11.97 -10.63 11.72
N LEU A 431 -11.01 -9.75 12.03
CA LEU A 431 -9.81 -10.11 12.77
C LEU A 431 -10.09 -10.54 14.22
N VAL A 432 -11.10 -9.97 14.88
CA VAL A 432 -11.51 -10.41 16.23
C VAL A 432 -12.05 -11.84 16.17
N GLY A 433 -12.93 -12.15 15.21
CA GLY A 433 -13.44 -13.51 15.02
C GLY A 433 -12.32 -14.49 14.63
N TYR A 434 -11.47 -14.09 13.68
CA TYR A 434 -10.33 -14.88 13.21
C TYR A 434 -9.32 -15.19 14.32
N TRP A 435 -9.08 -14.23 15.22
CA TRP A 435 -8.25 -14.41 16.40
C TRP A 435 -8.92 -15.25 17.49
N GLY A 436 -10.23 -15.15 17.69
CA GLY A 436 -10.95 -16.01 18.64
C GLY A 436 -10.76 -17.51 18.36
N GLU A 437 -10.68 -17.89 17.08
CA GLU A 437 -10.35 -19.25 16.65
C GLU A 437 -8.89 -19.66 16.94
N PHE A 438 -8.00 -18.71 17.27
CA PHE A 438 -6.65 -19.06 17.69
C PHE A 438 -6.61 -19.74 19.06
N GLY A 439 -7.60 -19.64 19.95
CA GLY A 439 -7.56 -20.35 21.24
C GLY A 439 -6.19 -20.31 21.94
N VAL A 440 -5.69 -19.09 22.19
CA VAL A 440 -4.50 -18.86 23.02
C VAL A 440 -4.95 -18.57 24.44
#